data_AF-A0A2G9LRE7-F1
#
_entry.id   AF-A0A2G9LRE7-F1
#
_cell.length_a   1.000
_cell.length_b   1.000
_cell.length_c   1.000
_cell.angle_alpha   90.00
_cell.angle_beta   90.00
_cell.angle_gamma   90.00
#
_symmetry.space_group_name_H-M   'P 1'
#
loop_
_entity.id
_entity.type
_entity.pdbx_description
1 polymer ?
#
loop_
_entity_poly.entity_id
_entity_poly.type
_entity_poly.pdbx_seq_one_letter_code
_entity_poly.pdbx_strand_id
1 'polypeptide(L)'
;MILYDYLKQRMPAGVDLHDGWQSPDENRTFNAYVLERHGTFASIDIDEIYKVGIEHKSNLTIVKGIDGIFAITPEKGIRRLVDPKQVIGLIELRKSDRHYRTEQNDVDSIETLMTDSFKQNIGLFEKKGLFLLYYEGSEKQFGFYAERTGSESFLITARGSNKKNIDTRDIVHVDKVDHKKRIIYCTSEGKKASLNANVASVMFRNFPELNHILHSHIDMPFEKETRFDYSPGTKEDIEEIMKTLAGEAGPVRLKNHGIVVPGNRIGDIFNHIRGAGE
;
A
#
# COMPACT_ATOMS: atom_id res chain seq x y z
N MET A 1 -14.13 -2.93 31.15
CA MET A 1 -13.42 -4.01 30.43
C MET A 1 -12.40 -3.34 29.54
N ILE A 2 -11.12 -3.69 29.74
CA ILE A 2 -9.99 -3.21 28.93
C ILE A 2 -10.24 -3.65 27.48
N LEU A 3 -9.94 -2.79 26.49
CA LEU A 3 -10.20 -3.06 25.08
C LEU A 3 -9.48 -4.35 24.66
N TYR A 4 -8.23 -4.52 25.10
CA TYR A 4 -7.45 -5.72 24.86
C TYR A 4 -8.19 -7.00 25.28
N ASP A 5 -8.73 -7.04 26.51
CA ASP A 5 -9.47 -8.21 27.02
C ASP A 5 -10.73 -8.50 26.20
N TYR A 6 -11.46 -7.43 25.83
CA TYR A 6 -12.65 -7.56 24.99
C TYR A 6 -12.32 -8.20 23.64
N LEU A 7 -11.26 -7.70 22.99
CA LEU A 7 -10.80 -8.16 21.69
C LEU A 7 -10.28 -9.59 21.77
N LYS A 8 -9.43 -9.91 22.75
CA LYS A 8 -8.84 -11.24 22.94
C LYS A 8 -9.89 -12.36 23.02
N GLN A 9 -11.03 -12.10 23.65
CA GLN A 9 -12.14 -13.06 23.75
C GLN A 9 -12.91 -13.27 22.45
N ARG A 10 -12.77 -12.38 21.47
CA ARG A 10 -13.62 -12.30 20.26
C ARG A 10 -12.82 -12.30 18.96
N MET A 11 -11.49 -12.42 19.04
CA MET A 11 -10.64 -12.40 17.87
C MET A 11 -10.87 -13.64 16.99
N PRO A 12 -10.90 -13.47 15.65
CA PRO A 12 -11.03 -14.60 14.74
C PRO A 12 -9.77 -15.48 14.77
N ALA A 13 -9.94 -16.81 14.70
CA ALA A 13 -8.87 -17.80 14.83
C ALA A 13 -7.70 -17.58 13.86
N GLY A 14 -6.48 -17.39 14.34
CA GLY A 14 -5.29 -17.06 13.52
C GLY A 14 -4.89 -15.59 13.54
N VAL A 15 -5.54 -14.76 14.35
CA VAL A 15 -5.01 -13.45 14.76
C VAL A 15 -4.16 -13.64 15.99
N ASP A 16 -2.99 -13.00 16.03
CA ASP A 16 -2.27 -12.76 17.27
C ASP A 16 -2.49 -11.33 17.74
N LEU A 17 -2.85 -11.17 19.01
CA LEU A 17 -3.19 -9.88 19.60
C LEU A 17 -2.19 -9.59 20.72
N HIS A 18 -1.37 -8.58 20.49
CA HIS A 18 -0.32 -8.16 21.42
C HIS A 18 -0.79 -6.96 22.25
N ASP A 19 -0.54 -7.02 23.55
CA ASP A 19 -0.65 -5.87 24.44
C ASP A 19 0.72 -5.20 24.53
N GLY A 20 0.84 -3.98 23.99
CA GLY A 20 2.13 -3.33 23.80
C GLY A 20 3.02 -3.98 22.74
N TRP A 21 4.27 -3.51 22.64
CA TRP A 21 5.21 -3.86 21.57
C TRP A 21 6.02 -5.11 21.89
N GLN A 22 5.36 -6.26 21.90
CA GLN A 22 6.04 -7.56 21.99
C GLN A 22 6.50 -8.00 20.59
N SER A 23 7.56 -8.79 20.47
CA SER A 23 7.96 -9.34 19.17
C SER A 23 6.91 -10.37 18.70
N PRO A 24 6.46 -10.31 17.44
CA PRO A 24 5.46 -11.25 16.94
C PRO A 24 6.03 -12.67 16.84
N ASP A 25 5.16 -13.69 16.96
CA ASP A 25 5.49 -15.05 16.55
C ASP A 25 5.55 -15.11 15.02
N GLU A 26 6.73 -15.43 14.47
CA GLU A 26 6.95 -15.45 13.02
C GLU A 26 6.09 -16.50 12.27
N ASN A 27 5.45 -17.43 13.00
CA ASN A 27 4.58 -18.45 12.43
C ASN A 27 3.11 -18.02 12.28
N ARG A 28 2.72 -16.82 12.73
CA ARG A 28 1.32 -16.34 12.69
C ARG A 28 1.03 -15.57 11.40
N THR A 29 -0.22 -15.65 10.93
CA THR A 29 -0.66 -15.06 9.65
C THR A 29 -1.13 -13.60 9.76
N PHE A 30 -1.51 -13.12 10.95
CA PHE A 30 -1.93 -11.72 11.15
C PHE A 30 -1.62 -11.23 12.57
N ASN A 31 -0.77 -10.20 12.69
CA ASN A 31 -0.37 -9.58 13.95
C ASN A 31 -1.11 -8.25 14.15
N ALA A 32 -1.85 -8.12 15.25
CA ALA A 32 -2.51 -6.89 15.66
C ALA A 32 -1.98 -6.42 17.02
N TYR A 33 -1.69 -5.14 17.14
CA TYR A 33 -1.18 -4.54 18.38
C TYR A 33 -2.26 -3.65 18.99
N VAL A 34 -2.48 -3.76 20.30
CA VAL A 34 -3.39 -2.88 21.04
C VAL A 34 -2.56 -2.04 21.99
N LEU A 35 -2.71 -0.72 21.87
CA LEU A 35 -2.03 0.27 22.69
C LEU A 35 -3.09 1.08 23.43
N GLU A 36 -3.19 0.89 24.74
CA GLU A 36 -4.00 1.75 25.59
C GLU A 36 -3.16 2.91 26.10
N ARG A 37 -3.56 4.15 25.80
CA ARG A 37 -2.83 5.37 26.17
C ARG A 37 -3.73 6.28 26.99
N HIS A 38 -3.17 6.82 28.07
CA HIS A 38 -3.80 7.89 28.85
C HIS A 38 -3.55 9.24 28.15
N GLY A 39 -4.35 9.54 27.13
CA GLY A 39 -4.23 10.78 26.34
C GLY A 39 -5.25 10.86 25.22
N THR A 40 -5.38 12.02 24.58
CA THR A 40 -6.18 12.15 23.34
C THR A 40 -5.38 11.62 22.16
N PHE A 41 -6.03 11.24 21.08
CA PHE A 41 -5.33 10.79 19.87
C PHE A 41 -4.45 11.89 19.27
N ALA A 42 -4.85 13.16 19.39
CA ALA A 42 -4.06 14.30 18.93
C ALA A 42 -2.71 14.46 19.66
N SER A 43 -2.58 13.93 20.87
CA SER A 43 -1.30 13.93 21.61
C SER A 43 -0.43 12.70 21.34
N ILE A 44 -0.88 11.79 20.46
CA ILE A 44 -0.17 10.56 20.15
C ILE A 44 0.72 10.79 18.94
N ASP A 45 2.01 10.48 19.09
CA ASP A 45 2.95 10.47 17.98
C ASP A 45 2.64 9.29 17.04
N ILE A 46 1.96 9.59 15.95
CA ILE A 46 1.58 8.60 14.93
C ILE A 46 2.80 8.05 14.21
N ASP A 47 3.85 8.86 14.03
CA ASP A 47 5.06 8.43 13.36
C ASP A 47 5.83 7.43 14.23
N GLU A 48 5.88 7.65 15.56
CA GLU A 48 6.41 6.67 16.51
C GLU A 48 5.61 5.36 16.45
N ILE A 49 4.28 5.42 16.56
CA ILE A 49 3.45 4.20 16.53
C ILE A 49 3.59 3.46 15.21
N TYR A 50 3.63 4.19 14.11
CA TYR A 50 3.81 3.61 12.79
C TYR A 50 5.17 2.94 12.65
N LYS A 51 6.25 3.63 13.05
CA LYS A 51 7.61 3.10 13.02
C LYS A 51 7.71 1.78 13.78
N VAL A 52 7.21 1.73 15.00
CA VAL A 52 7.23 0.51 15.80
C VAL A 52 6.34 -0.56 15.18
N GLY A 53 5.19 -0.19 14.61
CA GLY A 53 4.35 -1.10 13.82
C GLY A 53 5.10 -1.78 12.67
N ILE A 54 5.93 -1.03 11.94
CA ILE A 54 6.76 -1.58 10.85
C ILE A 54 7.88 -2.46 11.38
N GLU A 55 8.59 -2.04 12.43
CA GLU A 55 9.65 -2.83 13.07
C GLU A 55 9.12 -4.19 13.58
N HIS A 56 7.88 -4.20 14.07
CA HIS A 56 7.20 -5.37 14.60
C HIS A 56 6.30 -6.09 13.57
N LYS A 57 6.41 -5.77 12.28
CA LYS A 57 5.64 -6.41 11.19
C LYS A 57 4.12 -6.44 11.48
N SER A 58 3.58 -5.40 12.11
CA SER A 58 2.16 -5.26 12.44
C SER A 58 1.32 -5.19 11.18
N ASN A 59 0.21 -5.92 11.13
CA ASN A 59 -0.79 -5.80 10.06
C ASN A 59 -1.86 -4.75 10.38
N LEU A 60 -2.00 -4.40 11.66
CA LEU A 60 -2.93 -3.40 12.16
C LEU A 60 -2.54 -2.99 13.58
N THR A 61 -2.38 -1.70 13.82
CA THR A 61 -2.19 -1.16 15.18
C THR A 61 -3.44 -0.46 15.64
N ILE A 62 -3.97 -0.88 16.80
CA ILE A 62 -5.15 -0.32 17.45
C ILE A 62 -4.70 0.54 18.62
N VAL A 63 -5.15 1.78 18.65
CA VAL A 63 -4.83 2.74 19.70
C VAL A 63 -6.12 3.14 20.40
N LYS A 64 -6.21 2.87 21.70
CA LYS A 64 -7.29 3.37 22.57
C LYS A 64 -6.81 4.62 23.28
N GLY A 65 -7.32 5.77 22.87
CA GLY A 65 -7.17 7.05 23.57
C GLY A 65 -8.41 7.40 24.39
N ILE A 66 -8.42 8.58 25.01
CA ILE A 66 -9.58 9.15 25.73
C ILE A 66 -10.74 9.43 24.76
N ASP A 67 -10.41 9.90 23.56
CA ASP A 67 -11.33 10.38 22.53
C ASP A 67 -11.83 9.30 21.56
N GLY A 68 -11.34 8.06 21.66
CA GLY A 68 -11.86 6.97 20.84
C GLY A 68 -10.97 5.75 20.74
N ILE A 69 -11.27 4.93 19.74
CA ILE A 69 -10.44 3.83 19.26
C ILE A 69 -10.00 4.21 17.86
N PHE A 70 -8.73 4.04 17.55
CA PHE A 70 -8.17 4.36 16.25
C PHE A 70 -7.43 3.15 15.72
N ALA A 71 -7.62 2.85 14.44
CA ALA A 71 -6.86 1.86 13.72
C ALA A 71 -5.85 2.57 12.82
N ILE A 72 -4.59 2.13 12.88
CA ILE A 72 -3.48 2.60 12.07
C ILE A 72 -2.99 1.42 11.25
N THR A 73 -3.03 1.56 9.94
CA THR A 73 -2.61 0.52 8.99
C THR A 73 -1.14 0.66 8.60
N PRO A 74 -0.49 -0.40 8.05
CA PRO A 74 0.87 -0.34 7.51
C PRO A 74 1.03 0.66 6.36
N GLU A 75 -0.07 1.12 5.77
CA GLU A 75 -0.11 2.15 4.74
C GLU A 75 -0.21 3.58 5.30
N LYS A 76 -0.13 3.74 6.63
CA LYS A 76 -0.42 4.98 7.39
C LYS A 76 -1.86 5.47 7.34
N GLY A 77 -2.79 4.65 6.83
CA GLY A 77 -4.21 4.95 6.92
C GLY A 77 -4.67 4.95 8.38
N ILE A 78 -5.28 6.06 8.81
CA ILE A 78 -5.85 6.23 10.15
C ILE A 78 -7.37 6.18 10.05
N ARG A 79 -8.00 5.36 10.88
CA ARG A 79 -9.45 5.24 10.96
C ARG A 79 -9.93 5.32 12.40
N ARG A 80 -10.81 6.28 12.69
CA ARG A 80 -11.54 6.32 13.96
C ARG A 80 -12.64 5.25 13.96
N LEU A 81 -12.71 4.49 15.05
CA LEU A 81 -13.67 3.43 15.30
C LEU A 81 -14.54 3.82 16.49
N VAL A 82 -15.86 3.70 16.32
CA VAL A 82 -16.82 4.12 17.35
C VAL A 82 -17.19 3.00 18.31
N ASP A 83 -16.96 1.74 17.92
CA ASP A 83 -17.28 0.54 18.71
C ASP A 83 -16.14 -0.47 18.56
N PRO A 84 -15.64 -1.09 19.67
CA PRO A 84 -14.75 -2.25 19.63
C PRO A 84 -15.12 -3.34 18.62
N LYS A 85 -16.41 -3.57 18.33
CA LYS A 85 -16.84 -4.53 17.30
C LYS A 85 -16.32 -4.19 15.90
N GLN A 86 -16.14 -2.89 15.60
CA GLN A 86 -15.59 -2.46 14.31
C GLN A 86 -14.11 -2.83 14.15
N VAL A 87 -13.38 -2.99 15.27
CA VAL A 87 -12.00 -3.51 15.22
C VAL A 87 -12.00 -4.93 14.69
N ILE A 88 -12.93 -5.78 15.17
CA ILE A 88 -13.05 -7.17 14.74
C ILE A 88 -13.37 -7.21 13.24
N GLY A 89 -14.39 -6.46 12.79
CA GLY A 89 -14.75 -6.41 11.37
C GLY A 89 -13.62 -5.88 10.47
N LEU A 90 -12.83 -4.90 10.95
CA LEU A 90 -11.66 -4.41 10.22
C LEU A 90 -10.54 -5.47 10.15
N ILE A 91 -10.29 -6.18 11.25
CA ILE A 91 -9.33 -7.29 11.27
C ILE A 91 -9.79 -8.40 10.33
N GLU A 92 -11.06 -8.80 10.34
CA GLU A 92 -11.60 -9.80 9.41
C GLU A 92 -11.47 -9.37 7.94
N LEU A 93 -11.72 -8.09 7.65
CA LEU A 93 -11.56 -7.54 6.30
C LEU A 93 -10.09 -7.60 5.83
N ARG A 94 -9.14 -7.31 6.73
CA ARG A 94 -7.70 -7.25 6.40
C ARG A 94 -7.00 -8.61 6.49
N LYS A 95 -7.48 -9.48 7.37
CA LYS A 95 -6.99 -10.84 7.58
C LYS A 95 -7.50 -11.71 6.44
N SER A 96 -6.76 -11.67 5.35
CA SER A 96 -7.06 -12.51 4.20
C SER A 96 -5.78 -13.23 3.75
N ASP A 97 -5.91 -14.54 3.52
CA ASP A 97 -4.95 -15.32 2.74
C ASP A 97 -5.02 -14.96 1.24
N ARG A 98 -5.48 -13.74 0.93
CA ARG A 98 -5.79 -13.26 -0.43
C ARG A 98 -4.79 -12.27 -0.97
N HIS A 99 -3.73 -12.00 -0.22
CA HIS A 99 -2.60 -11.23 -0.69
C HIS A 99 -1.87 -11.98 -1.81
N TYR A 100 -1.42 -11.23 -2.81
CA TYR A 100 -0.57 -11.76 -3.85
C TYR A 100 0.82 -12.02 -3.28
N ARG A 101 1.38 -13.19 -3.60
CA ARG A 101 2.76 -13.54 -3.27
C ARG A 101 3.69 -13.19 -4.43
N THR A 102 4.92 -12.80 -4.09
CA THR A 102 5.95 -12.52 -5.09
C THR A 102 6.83 -13.75 -5.24
N GLU A 103 7.00 -14.23 -6.47
CA GLU A 103 8.00 -15.24 -6.83
C GLU A 103 9.06 -14.55 -7.69
N GLN A 104 10.31 -14.66 -7.23
CA GLN A 104 11.45 -14.10 -7.95
C GLN A 104 12.00 -15.15 -8.93
N ASN A 105 12.24 -14.71 -10.16
CA ASN A 105 13.00 -15.48 -11.13
C ASN A 105 14.50 -15.21 -10.91
N ASP A 106 15.31 -16.26 -10.96
CA ASP A 106 16.77 -16.12 -11.00
C ASP A 106 17.16 -15.64 -12.40
N VAL A 107 17.54 -14.37 -12.53
CA VAL A 107 18.01 -13.81 -13.80
C VAL A 107 19.25 -12.95 -13.56
N ASP A 108 20.17 -13.01 -14.52
CA ASP A 108 21.36 -12.18 -14.60
C ASP A 108 20.97 -10.70 -14.84
N SER A 109 20.80 -9.95 -13.74
CA SER A 109 20.72 -8.49 -13.67
C SER A 109 19.50 -7.80 -14.32
N ILE A 110 18.79 -7.00 -13.51
CA ILE A 110 17.72 -6.10 -13.97
C ILE A 110 18.26 -4.90 -14.75
N GLU A 111 19.57 -4.60 -14.68
CA GLU A 111 20.17 -3.40 -15.28
C GLU A 111 19.90 -3.30 -16.78
N THR A 112 19.86 -4.45 -17.46
CA THR A 112 19.57 -4.53 -18.90
C THR A 112 18.15 -4.12 -19.26
N LEU A 113 17.21 -4.20 -18.30
CA LEU A 113 15.80 -3.86 -18.46
C LEU A 113 15.49 -2.43 -17.99
N MET A 114 16.41 -1.80 -17.25
CA MET A 114 16.19 -0.45 -16.75
C MET A 114 16.46 0.58 -17.84
N THR A 115 15.51 1.50 -17.98
CA THR A 115 15.69 2.69 -18.79
C THR A 115 16.05 3.88 -17.90
N ASP A 116 16.95 4.75 -18.38
CA ASP A 116 17.21 6.04 -17.72
C ASP A 116 15.91 6.85 -17.56
N SER A 117 14.94 6.66 -18.46
CA SER A 117 13.62 7.29 -18.38
C SER A 117 12.85 6.90 -17.13
N PHE A 118 12.91 5.63 -16.68
CA PHE A 118 12.19 5.19 -15.49
C PHE A 118 12.66 5.94 -14.23
N LYS A 119 13.98 6.05 -14.05
CA LYS A 119 14.60 6.80 -12.94
C LYS A 119 14.28 8.30 -13.03
N GLN A 120 14.36 8.88 -14.22
CA GLN A 120 14.01 10.29 -14.45
C GLN A 120 12.55 10.57 -14.06
N ASN A 121 11.62 9.70 -14.46
CA ASN A 121 10.19 9.84 -14.17
C ASN A 121 9.91 9.81 -12.65
N ILE A 122 10.57 8.91 -11.92
CA ILE A 122 10.47 8.87 -10.45
C ILE A 122 10.99 10.17 -9.84
N GLY A 123 12.12 10.68 -10.33
CA GLY A 123 12.66 11.96 -9.90
C GLY A 123 11.72 13.14 -10.15
N LEU A 124 10.88 13.10 -11.19
CA LEU A 124 9.86 14.13 -11.44
C LEU A 124 8.75 14.09 -10.38
N PHE A 125 8.25 12.90 -10.04
CA PHE A 125 7.22 12.75 -9.00
C PHE A 125 7.75 13.10 -7.61
N GLU A 126 9.00 12.73 -7.33
CA GLU A 126 9.67 13.06 -6.07
C GLU A 126 9.83 14.58 -5.89
N LYS A 127 10.28 15.29 -6.93
CA LYS A 127 10.38 16.76 -6.91
C LYS A 127 9.04 17.46 -6.68
N LYS A 128 7.92 16.76 -6.93
CA LYS A 128 6.56 17.24 -6.69
C LYS A 128 6.00 16.81 -5.32
N GLY A 129 6.78 16.12 -4.50
CA GLY A 129 6.36 15.66 -3.17
C GLY A 129 5.30 14.56 -3.22
N LEU A 130 5.23 13.79 -4.31
CA LEU A 130 4.20 12.76 -4.51
C LEU A 130 4.54 11.43 -3.82
N PHE A 131 5.69 11.32 -3.16
CA PHE A 131 6.05 10.15 -2.38
C PHE A 131 6.38 10.54 -0.94
N LEU A 132 5.46 10.23 -0.04
CA LEU A 132 5.62 10.52 1.39
C LEU A 132 6.59 9.53 2.05
N LEU A 133 7.35 10.01 3.01
CA LEU A 133 8.22 9.16 3.83
C LEU A 133 7.38 8.20 4.71
N TYR A 134 7.94 7.02 4.99
CA TYR A 134 7.37 6.08 5.95
C TYR A 134 7.29 6.68 7.35
N TYR A 135 8.18 7.57 7.74
CA TYR A 135 8.15 8.34 8.99
C TYR A 135 9.26 9.38 8.88
N GLU A 136 9.23 10.40 9.73
CA GLU A 136 10.30 11.39 9.77
C GLU A 136 11.70 10.74 9.89
N GLY A 137 12.61 11.10 8.99
CA GLY A 137 13.96 10.52 8.93
C GLY A 137 14.08 9.16 8.25
N SER A 138 12.99 8.56 7.77
CA SER A 138 13.04 7.36 6.93
C SER A 138 13.63 7.66 5.54
N GLU A 139 14.42 6.74 5.01
CA GLU A 139 14.81 6.74 3.59
C GLU A 139 13.78 6.04 2.68
N LYS A 140 12.81 5.33 3.27
CA LYS A 140 11.77 4.58 2.57
C LYS A 140 10.54 5.44 2.35
N GLN A 141 9.97 5.33 1.16
CA GLN A 141 8.81 6.12 0.76
C GLN A 141 7.62 5.26 0.31
N PHE A 142 6.43 5.76 0.60
CA PHE A 142 5.15 5.22 0.17
C PHE A 142 4.89 5.38 -1.32
N GLY A 143 3.83 4.73 -1.79
CA GLY A 143 3.43 4.76 -3.18
C GLY A 143 4.32 3.92 -4.09
N PHE A 144 3.92 3.86 -5.35
CA PHE A 144 4.74 3.25 -6.41
C PHE A 144 4.63 4.05 -7.70
N TYR A 145 5.60 3.85 -8.58
CA TYR A 145 5.50 4.21 -9.98
C TYR A 145 5.70 2.94 -10.79
N ALA A 146 4.85 2.74 -11.81
CA ALA A 146 4.94 1.64 -12.75
C ALA A 146 4.94 2.14 -14.20
N GLU A 147 5.77 1.50 -15.03
CA GLU A 147 5.95 1.82 -16.45
C GLU A 147 5.84 0.53 -17.27
N ARG A 148 4.92 0.51 -18.24
CA ARG A 148 4.72 -0.64 -19.11
C ARG A 148 5.98 -0.90 -19.95
N THR A 149 6.44 -2.16 -19.97
CA THR A 149 7.56 -2.60 -20.84
C THR A 149 7.12 -3.57 -21.93
N GLY A 150 5.93 -4.19 -21.76
CA GLY A 150 5.37 -5.12 -22.73
C GLY A 150 3.85 -5.27 -22.58
N SER A 151 3.29 -6.29 -23.22
CA SER A 151 1.85 -6.58 -23.14
C SER A 151 1.42 -6.95 -21.72
N GLU A 152 2.22 -7.77 -21.03
CA GLU A 152 1.96 -8.26 -19.66
C GLU A 152 3.01 -7.81 -18.64
N SER A 153 4.13 -7.24 -19.11
CA SER A 153 5.28 -6.87 -18.29
C SER A 153 5.37 -5.36 -18.05
N PHE A 154 5.95 -5.00 -16.90
CA PHE A 154 6.18 -3.61 -16.51
C PHE A 154 7.29 -3.49 -15.47
N LEU A 155 7.97 -2.34 -15.44
CA LEU A 155 8.82 -1.93 -14.33
C LEU A 155 7.94 -1.32 -13.24
N ILE A 156 8.29 -1.57 -11.98
CA ILE A 156 7.65 -0.95 -10.83
C ILE A 156 8.66 -0.71 -9.71
N THR A 157 8.44 0.33 -8.91
CA THR A 157 9.25 0.52 -7.71
C THR A 157 8.98 -0.57 -6.66
N ALA A 158 10.04 -0.99 -5.97
CA ALA A 158 9.98 -2.00 -4.92
C ALA A 158 9.28 -1.49 -3.65
N ARG A 159 8.86 -2.41 -2.78
CA ARG A 159 8.34 -2.06 -1.44
C ARG A 159 9.42 -1.36 -0.63
N GLY A 160 9.07 -0.23 -0.02
CA GLY A 160 10.00 0.55 0.80
C GLY A 160 11.23 1.00 0.02
N SER A 161 11.06 1.37 -1.25
CA SER A 161 12.14 1.95 -2.05
C SER A 161 12.50 3.36 -1.62
N ASN A 162 13.76 3.74 -1.83
CA ASN A 162 14.24 5.12 -1.67
C ASN A 162 14.04 5.85 -3.00
N LYS A 163 12.88 6.49 -3.17
CA LYS A 163 12.52 7.15 -4.43
C LYS A 163 13.27 8.48 -4.63
N LYS A 164 13.84 9.04 -3.56
CA LYS A 164 14.76 10.18 -3.59
C LYS A 164 16.12 9.85 -4.19
N ASN A 165 16.63 8.66 -3.91
CA ASN A 165 17.91 8.17 -4.44
C ASN A 165 17.77 6.74 -4.94
N ILE A 166 17.05 6.58 -6.04
CA ILE A 166 16.68 5.26 -6.54
C ILE A 166 17.87 4.53 -7.17
N ASP A 167 18.06 3.27 -6.79
CA ASP A 167 19.03 2.36 -7.36
C ASP A 167 18.36 1.12 -8.01
N THR A 168 19.16 0.19 -8.51
CA THR A 168 18.70 -1.03 -9.22
C THR A 168 17.81 -1.91 -8.34
N ARG A 169 18.21 -2.13 -7.09
CA ARG A 169 17.48 -2.93 -6.09
C ARG A 169 16.15 -2.30 -5.65
N ASP A 170 15.94 -1.01 -5.92
CA ASP A 170 14.66 -0.33 -5.73
C ASP A 170 13.68 -0.47 -6.90
N ILE A 171 14.08 -1.17 -7.96
CA ILE A 171 13.29 -1.40 -9.16
C ILE A 171 13.03 -2.90 -9.31
N VAL A 172 11.82 -3.23 -9.74
CA VAL A 172 11.38 -4.60 -9.96
C VAL A 172 10.77 -4.70 -11.34
N HIS A 173 11.22 -5.66 -12.13
CA HIS A 173 10.58 -5.99 -13.40
C HIS A 173 9.53 -7.07 -13.14
N VAL A 174 8.26 -6.73 -13.28
CA VAL A 174 7.18 -7.70 -13.20
C VAL A 174 7.01 -8.31 -14.58
N ASP A 175 7.28 -9.61 -14.69
CA ASP A 175 7.19 -10.34 -15.97
C ASP A 175 5.73 -10.63 -16.31
N LYS A 176 4.96 -11.07 -15.31
CA LYS A 176 3.51 -11.31 -15.40
C LYS A 176 2.88 -11.48 -14.01
N VAL A 177 1.56 -11.41 -13.96
CA VAL A 177 0.78 -11.69 -12.76
C VAL A 177 -0.25 -12.80 -13.03
N ASP A 178 -0.12 -13.92 -12.32
CA ASP A 178 -1.15 -14.97 -12.32
C ASP A 178 -2.21 -14.62 -11.27
N HIS A 179 -3.29 -13.98 -11.71
CA HIS A 179 -4.39 -13.58 -10.83
C HIS A 179 -5.19 -14.75 -10.25
N LYS A 180 -5.15 -15.94 -10.87
CA LYS A 180 -5.83 -17.12 -10.34
C LYS A 180 -5.05 -17.72 -9.18
N LYS A 181 -3.73 -17.84 -9.32
CA LYS A 181 -2.83 -18.31 -8.26
C LYS A 181 -2.41 -17.21 -7.27
N ARG A 182 -2.68 -15.94 -7.61
CA ARG A 182 -2.25 -14.73 -6.89
C ARG A 182 -0.73 -14.66 -6.74
N ILE A 183 -0.03 -14.85 -7.85
CA ILE A 183 1.44 -14.83 -7.90
C ILE A 183 1.89 -13.70 -8.82
N ILE A 184 2.77 -12.86 -8.32
CA ILE A 184 3.52 -11.86 -9.10
C ILE A 184 4.87 -12.49 -9.41
N TYR A 185 5.11 -12.81 -10.68
CA TYR A 185 6.41 -13.29 -11.15
C TYR A 185 7.25 -12.07 -11.52
N CYS A 186 8.44 -11.95 -10.94
CA CYS A 186 9.28 -10.79 -11.18
C CYS A 186 10.76 -11.10 -11.13
N THR A 187 11.55 -10.21 -11.71
CA THR A 187 13.00 -10.16 -11.60
C THR A 187 13.39 -8.94 -10.78
N SER A 188 14.23 -9.11 -9.75
CA SER A 188 14.75 -8.01 -8.93
C SER A 188 16.00 -8.39 -8.13
N GLU A 189 16.75 -7.38 -7.68
CA GLU A 189 17.92 -7.56 -6.80
C GLU A 189 17.52 -7.65 -5.32
N GLY A 190 16.65 -8.61 -5.00
CA GLY A 190 16.31 -8.98 -3.62
C GLY A 190 15.13 -8.25 -2.98
N LYS A 191 14.68 -7.09 -3.51
CA LYS A 191 13.44 -6.46 -3.02
C LYS A 191 12.20 -7.00 -3.74
N LYS A 192 11.09 -7.09 -3.00
CA LYS A 192 9.79 -7.49 -3.56
C LYS A 192 9.13 -6.33 -4.31
N ALA A 193 8.40 -6.64 -5.38
CA ALA A 193 7.53 -5.69 -6.08
C ALA A 193 6.55 -5.02 -5.11
N SER A 194 6.13 -3.78 -5.39
CA SER A 194 5.07 -3.09 -4.66
C SER A 194 3.88 -4.01 -4.33
N LEU A 195 3.24 -3.81 -3.17
CA LEU A 195 2.03 -4.56 -2.79
C LEU A 195 0.94 -4.42 -3.86
N ASN A 196 0.82 -3.25 -4.47
CA ASN A 196 -0.17 -2.95 -5.51
C ASN A 196 0.32 -3.25 -6.94
N ALA A 197 1.38 -4.05 -7.13
CA ALA A 197 1.79 -4.49 -8.47
C ALA A 197 0.65 -5.26 -9.20
N ASN A 198 -0.17 -5.97 -8.45
CA ASN A 198 -1.38 -6.63 -8.94
C ASN A 198 -2.41 -5.64 -9.51
N VAL A 199 -2.56 -4.45 -8.90
CA VAL A 199 -3.41 -3.36 -9.42
C VAL A 199 -2.85 -2.82 -10.74
N ALA A 200 -1.54 -2.52 -10.79
CA ALA A 200 -0.90 -2.04 -12.01
C ALA A 200 -1.09 -3.02 -13.18
N SER A 201 -0.90 -4.32 -12.92
CA SER A 201 -1.11 -5.38 -13.93
C SER A 201 -2.55 -5.39 -14.48
N VAL A 202 -3.57 -5.30 -13.62
CA VAL A 202 -4.97 -5.29 -14.08
C VAL A 202 -5.29 -4.02 -14.85
N MET A 203 -4.82 -2.86 -14.40
CA MET A 203 -5.03 -1.60 -15.11
C MET A 203 -4.37 -1.63 -16.50
N PHE A 204 -3.12 -2.06 -16.58
CA PHE A 204 -2.44 -2.20 -17.87
C PHE A 204 -3.12 -3.19 -18.81
N ARG A 205 -3.71 -4.27 -18.30
CA ARG A 205 -4.45 -5.22 -19.13
C ARG A 205 -5.80 -4.68 -19.62
N ASN A 206 -6.53 -3.95 -18.77
CA ASN A 206 -7.86 -3.46 -19.10
C ASN A 206 -7.84 -2.16 -19.91
N PHE A 207 -6.75 -1.39 -19.84
CA PHE A 207 -6.56 -0.13 -20.54
C PHE A 207 -5.23 -0.16 -21.31
N PRO A 208 -5.23 -0.75 -22.53
CA PRO A 208 -4.01 -0.95 -23.33
C PRO A 208 -3.26 0.35 -23.68
N GLU A 209 -3.96 1.48 -23.68
CA GLU A 209 -3.40 2.82 -23.94
C GLU A 209 -2.56 3.37 -22.78
N LEU A 210 -2.67 2.81 -21.57
CA LEU A 210 -1.90 3.25 -20.42
C LEU A 210 -0.47 2.74 -20.50
N ASN A 211 0.49 3.62 -20.24
CA ASN A 211 1.91 3.26 -20.13
C ASN A 211 2.49 3.57 -18.76
N HIS A 212 1.81 4.40 -17.97
CA HIS A 212 2.29 4.87 -16.69
C HIS A 212 1.18 4.77 -15.64
N ILE A 213 1.55 4.36 -14.43
CA ILE A 213 0.66 4.39 -13.27
C ILE A 213 1.45 4.93 -12.09
N LEU A 214 0.93 5.99 -11.47
CA LEU A 214 1.43 6.52 -10.21
C LEU A 214 0.45 6.13 -9.09
N HIS A 215 0.98 5.61 -8.00
CA HIS A 215 0.27 5.54 -6.74
C HIS A 215 0.98 6.42 -5.71
N SER A 216 0.23 7.26 -5.02
CA SER A 216 0.73 8.21 -4.03
C SER A 216 -0.16 8.17 -2.79
N HIS A 217 0.42 8.41 -1.61
CA HIS A 217 -0.31 8.49 -0.34
C HIS A 217 -0.72 9.92 0.02
N ILE A 218 -0.74 10.82 -0.95
CA ILE A 218 -1.38 12.12 -0.78
C ILE A 218 -2.90 11.96 -0.81
N ASP A 219 -3.58 12.86 -0.10
CA ASP A 219 -5.03 12.96 -0.19
C ASP A 219 -5.42 14.01 -1.22
N MET A 220 -6.20 13.62 -2.23
CA MET A 220 -6.73 14.52 -3.25
C MET A 220 -8.19 14.20 -3.55
N PRO A 221 -9.02 15.22 -3.79
CA PRO A 221 -10.47 15.07 -3.91
C PRO A 221 -10.91 14.60 -5.31
N PHE A 222 -10.38 13.47 -5.77
CA PHE A 222 -10.90 12.86 -7.00
C PHE A 222 -12.33 12.37 -6.81
N GLU A 223 -13.16 12.53 -7.85
CA GLU A 223 -14.57 12.11 -7.84
C GLU A 223 -14.74 10.60 -7.63
N LYS A 224 -13.90 9.81 -8.28
CA LYS A 224 -13.93 8.34 -8.20
C LYS A 224 -13.21 7.88 -6.92
N GLU A 225 -13.96 7.48 -5.90
CA GLU A 225 -13.44 6.94 -4.62
C GLU A 225 -13.88 5.47 -4.39
N THR A 226 -12.98 4.65 -3.84
CA THR A 226 -13.31 3.30 -3.37
C THR A 226 -14.23 3.33 -2.15
N ARG A 227 -15.21 2.43 -2.04
CA ARG A 227 -16.19 2.44 -0.93
C ARG A 227 -15.56 2.22 0.44
N PHE A 228 -14.54 1.37 0.51
CA PHE A 228 -13.86 0.96 1.75
C PHE A 228 -12.33 1.03 1.63
N ASP A 229 -11.66 0.97 2.78
CA ASP A 229 -10.21 0.91 2.97
C ASP A 229 -9.68 -0.52 2.80
N TYR A 230 -9.77 -1.04 1.57
CA TYR A 230 -9.33 -2.40 1.25
C TYR A 230 -7.82 -2.59 1.47
N SER A 231 -7.42 -3.79 1.91
CA SER A 231 -6.01 -4.13 2.12
C SER A 231 -5.27 -4.18 0.77
N PRO A 232 -4.14 -3.47 0.61
CA PRO A 232 -3.41 -3.46 -0.64
C PRO A 232 -2.92 -4.85 -1.06
N GLY A 233 -2.82 -5.07 -2.36
CA GLY A 233 -2.28 -6.33 -2.87
C GLY A 233 -3.23 -7.52 -2.73
N THR A 234 -4.52 -7.28 -2.52
CA THR A 234 -5.58 -8.30 -2.47
C THR A 234 -6.41 -8.31 -3.76
N LYS A 235 -7.29 -9.32 -3.92
CA LYS A 235 -8.21 -9.39 -5.06
C LYS A 235 -9.32 -8.34 -4.93
N GLU A 236 -9.79 -8.13 -3.71
CA GLU A 236 -10.86 -7.21 -3.36
C GLU A 236 -10.48 -5.76 -3.67
N ASP A 237 -9.22 -5.40 -3.40
CA ASP A 237 -8.65 -4.09 -3.76
C ASP A 237 -8.72 -3.84 -5.28
N ILE A 238 -8.31 -4.83 -6.09
CA ILE A 238 -8.43 -4.76 -7.55
C ILE A 238 -9.89 -4.63 -7.98
N GLU A 239 -10.78 -5.49 -7.47
CA GLU A 239 -12.18 -5.53 -7.88
C GLU A 239 -12.89 -4.23 -7.57
N GLU A 240 -12.62 -3.63 -6.41
CA GLU A 240 -13.17 -2.34 -6.06
C GLU A 240 -12.62 -1.23 -6.97
N ILE A 241 -11.29 -1.14 -7.17
CA ILE A 241 -10.70 -0.11 -8.04
C ILE A 241 -11.29 -0.21 -9.45
N MET A 242 -11.36 -1.41 -10.02
CA MET A 242 -11.92 -1.61 -11.36
C MET A 242 -13.41 -1.28 -11.44
N LYS A 243 -14.17 -1.59 -10.39
CA LYS A 243 -15.58 -1.21 -10.29
C LYS A 243 -15.75 0.31 -10.19
N THR A 244 -14.95 0.98 -9.38
CA THR A 244 -14.94 2.45 -9.24
C THR A 244 -14.56 3.16 -10.54
N LEU A 245 -13.67 2.57 -11.34
CA LEU A 245 -13.34 3.07 -12.68
C LEU A 245 -14.49 2.97 -13.69
N ALA A 246 -15.44 2.05 -13.47
CA ALA A 246 -16.60 1.81 -14.32
C ALA A 246 -16.26 1.57 -15.82
N GLY A 247 -15.09 0.96 -16.08
CA GLY A 247 -14.64 0.65 -17.44
C GLY A 247 -13.91 1.80 -18.15
N GLU A 248 -13.61 2.90 -17.46
CA GLU A 248 -12.86 4.03 -18.00
C GLU A 248 -11.53 4.18 -17.28
N ALA A 249 -10.44 4.44 -18.00
CA ALA A 249 -9.18 4.80 -17.38
C ALA A 249 -9.28 6.19 -16.72
N GLY A 250 -8.81 6.33 -15.49
CA GLY A 250 -8.80 7.61 -14.79
C GLY A 250 -8.26 7.52 -13.37
N PRO A 251 -8.07 8.66 -12.70
CA PRO A 251 -7.61 8.68 -11.32
C PRO A 251 -8.67 8.10 -10.37
N VAL A 252 -8.22 7.40 -9.33
CA VAL A 252 -9.06 6.84 -8.26
C VAL A 252 -8.48 7.22 -6.92
N ARG A 253 -9.31 7.74 -6.02
CA ARG A 253 -8.99 7.90 -4.60
C ARG A 253 -9.25 6.58 -3.86
N LEU A 254 -8.22 6.10 -3.19
CA LEU A 254 -8.27 4.95 -2.28
C LEU A 254 -8.56 5.46 -0.87
N LYS A 255 -9.71 5.09 -0.33
CA LYS A 255 -10.20 5.61 0.95
C LYS A 255 -9.21 5.33 2.09
N ASN A 256 -8.77 6.38 2.78
CA ASN A 256 -7.77 6.36 3.85
C ASN A 256 -6.41 5.76 3.46
N HIS A 257 -6.07 5.73 2.17
CA HIS A 257 -4.82 5.12 1.69
C HIS A 257 -4.06 6.05 0.74
N GLY A 258 -4.72 6.64 -0.25
CA GLY A 258 -4.05 7.51 -1.21
C GLY A 258 -4.78 7.60 -2.54
N ILE A 259 -4.04 7.68 -3.63
CA ILE A 259 -4.56 7.81 -5.00
C ILE A 259 -3.84 6.86 -5.94
N VAL A 260 -4.53 6.40 -7.00
CA VAL A 260 -3.93 5.74 -8.16
C VAL A 260 -4.27 6.58 -9.38
N VAL A 261 -3.26 7.03 -10.10
CA VAL A 261 -3.38 7.95 -11.24
C VAL A 261 -2.70 7.33 -12.46
N PRO A 262 -3.48 6.87 -13.45
CA PRO A 262 -2.94 6.35 -14.69
C PRO A 262 -2.61 7.47 -15.68
N GLY A 263 -1.79 7.15 -16.69
CA GLY A 263 -1.54 8.01 -17.84
C GLY A 263 -0.93 7.25 -19.01
N ASN A 264 -1.18 7.72 -20.23
CA ASN A 264 -0.45 7.27 -21.41
C ASN A 264 0.94 7.93 -21.45
N ARG A 265 1.05 9.15 -20.93
CA ARG A 265 2.29 9.89 -20.74
C ARG A 265 2.35 10.44 -19.31
N ILE A 266 3.56 10.73 -18.83
CA ILE A 266 3.77 11.38 -17.51
C ILE A 266 2.99 12.69 -17.38
N GLY A 267 2.84 13.44 -18.48
CA GLY A 267 2.05 14.68 -18.51
C GLY A 267 0.58 14.47 -18.14
N ASP A 268 -0.01 13.33 -18.49
CA ASP A 268 -1.41 13.02 -18.19
C ASP A 268 -1.62 12.88 -16.68
N ILE A 269 -0.69 12.20 -16.00
CA ILE A 269 -0.70 12.06 -14.53
C ILE A 269 -0.66 13.44 -13.87
N PHE A 270 0.23 14.34 -14.31
CA PHE A 270 0.28 15.69 -13.75
C PHE A 270 -0.95 16.53 -14.07
N ASN A 271 -1.59 16.33 -15.22
CA ASN A 271 -2.82 17.03 -15.56
C ASN A 271 -3.99 16.57 -14.67
N HIS A 272 -4.11 15.26 -14.39
CA HIS A 272 -5.07 14.75 -13.42
C HIS A 272 -4.86 15.35 -12.03
N ILE A 273 -3.61 15.38 -11.56
CA ILE A 273 -3.27 15.94 -10.25
C ILE A 273 -3.61 17.43 -10.16
N ARG A 274 -3.30 18.22 -11.21
CA ARG A 274 -3.61 19.65 -11.24
C ARG A 274 -5.11 19.91 -11.22
N GLY A 275 -5.87 19.19 -12.06
CA GLY A 275 -7.32 19.38 -12.16
C GLY A 275 -8.12 18.99 -10.92
N ALA A 276 -7.54 18.23 -9.98
CA ALA A 276 -8.18 17.90 -8.70
C ALA A 276 -7.89 18.92 -7.58
N GLY A 277 -6.93 19.83 -7.78
CA GLY A 277 -6.58 20.87 -6.82
C GLY A 277 -7.23 22.24 -7.09
N GLU A 278 -7.97 22.36 -8.20
CA GLU A 278 -8.79 23.53 -8.57
C GLU A 278 -10.24 23.35 -8.08
#